data_AF-C4WWU9-F1
#
_entry.id   AF-C4WWU9-F1
#
_cell.length_a   1.000
_cell.length_b   1.000
_cell.length_c   1.000
_cell.angle_alpha   90.00
_cell.angle_beta   90.00
_cell.angle_gamma   90.00
#
_symmetry.space_group_name_H-M   'P 1'
#
loop_
_entity.id
_entity.type
_entity.pdbx_description
1 polymer ?
#
loop_
_entity_poly.entity_id
_entity_poly.type
_entity_poly.pdbx_seq_one_letter_code
_entity_poly.pdbx_strand_id
1 'polypeptide(L)'
;MRSCQVFAALSVMTACTMAIPIFVEGGPRSQSSESAENYAPKAYKFDYAVHDPETYDVKSQWEAREGDVVKGAYSVLEPDGAMRLVEYTAGPETGFNAVVSRSDSGNTGYRKPSNDAFDF
;
A
#
# COMPACT_ATOMS: atom_id res chain seq x y z
N MET A 1 6.34 -31.38 45.51
CA MET A 1 5.65 -32.63 45.12
C MET A 1 6.64 -33.50 44.37
N ARG A 2 6.67 -34.80 44.68
CA ARG A 2 7.74 -35.73 44.35
C ARG A 2 7.82 -36.01 42.84
N SER A 3 9.06 -36.05 42.37
CA SER A 3 9.56 -36.71 41.16
C SER A 3 8.83 -38.01 40.83
N CYS A 4 8.54 -38.29 39.56
CA CYS A 4 9.05 -39.49 38.90
C CYS A 4 8.82 -39.46 37.38
N GLN A 5 9.74 -40.12 36.70
CA GLN A 5 10.00 -40.16 35.29
C GLN A 5 8.92 -40.85 34.44
N VAL A 6 8.76 -40.31 33.22
CA VAL A 6 8.75 -40.99 31.92
C VAL A 6 8.41 -42.48 31.91
N PHE A 7 7.28 -42.83 31.26
CA PHE A 7 7.15 -44.11 30.54
C PHE A 7 6.58 -43.87 29.15
N ALA A 8 7.33 -44.35 28.16
CA ALA A 8 6.99 -44.44 26.76
C ALA A 8 5.97 -45.56 26.50
N ALA A 9 5.15 -45.41 25.46
CA ALA A 9 4.62 -46.51 24.63
C ALA A 9 3.83 -45.85 23.48
N LEU A 10 4.43 -45.74 22.30
CA LEU A 10 4.34 -46.70 21.20
C LEU A 10 2.96 -46.69 20.50
N SER A 11 3.05 -46.24 19.25
CA SER A 11 2.07 -46.25 18.18
C SER A 11 1.16 -47.47 18.11
N VAL A 12 -0.13 -47.25 17.88
CA VAL A 12 -0.97 -48.20 17.12
C VAL A 12 -1.68 -47.42 16.02
N MET A 13 -1.18 -47.59 14.80
CA MET A 13 -1.94 -47.36 13.58
C MET A 13 -3.07 -48.39 13.54
N THR A 14 -4.30 -47.98 13.85
CA THR A 14 -5.49 -48.78 13.53
C THR A 14 -6.10 -48.23 12.26
N ALA A 15 -5.61 -48.76 11.14
CA ALA A 15 -6.24 -48.58 9.84
C ALA A 15 -7.57 -49.34 9.78
N CYS A 16 -8.48 -48.81 8.97
CA CYS A 16 -9.68 -49.47 8.45
C CYS A 16 -10.91 -49.52 9.38
N THR A 17 -11.83 -48.58 9.18
CA THR A 17 -13.22 -48.98 8.89
C THR A 17 -13.73 -48.19 7.69
N MET A 18 -13.81 -48.89 6.56
CA MET A 18 -14.38 -48.38 5.32
C MET A 18 -15.91 -48.26 5.42
N ALA A 19 -16.43 -47.35 4.60
CA ALA A 19 -17.75 -47.35 3.98
C ALA A 19 -18.98 -47.09 4.86
N ILE A 20 -19.42 -45.83 4.85
CA ILE A 20 -20.86 -45.51 4.85
C ILE A 20 -21.17 -44.95 3.46
N PRO A 21 -21.98 -45.61 2.61
CA PRO A 21 -22.51 -44.98 1.43
C PRO A 21 -23.74 -44.16 1.83
N ILE A 22 -23.64 -42.83 1.82
CA ILE A 22 -24.82 -41.95 1.84
C ILE A 22 -24.99 -41.35 0.46
N PHE A 23 -26.03 -41.86 -0.20
CA PHE A 23 -26.77 -41.41 -1.37
C PHE A 23 -26.16 -40.32 -2.30
N VAL A 24 -26.04 -40.73 -3.55
CA VAL A 24 -25.75 -39.96 -4.77
C VAL A 24 -26.80 -38.88 -4.99
N GLU A 25 -26.36 -37.63 -5.13
CA GLU A 25 -27.02 -36.66 -6.03
C GLU A 25 -25.93 -35.96 -6.85
N GLY A 26 -25.44 -36.67 -7.85
CA GLY A 26 -24.52 -36.15 -8.86
C GLY A 26 -25.27 -35.27 -9.86
N GLY A 27 -25.68 -34.07 -9.44
CA GLY A 27 -25.96 -33.00 -10.39
C GLY A 27 -24.66 -32.64 -11.12
N PRO A 28 -24.69 -32.35 -12.44
CA PRO A 28 -23.50 -31.93 -13.15
C PRO A 28 -22.96 -30.67 -12.46
N ARG A 29 -21.81 -30.79 -11.80
CA ARG A 29 -20.99 -29.63 -11.50
C ARG A 29 -20.58 -29.07 -12.85
N SER A 30 -21.35 -28.08 -13.32
CA SER A 30 -20.87 -27.11 -14.29
C SER A 30 -19.58 -26.56 -13.71
N GLN A 31 -18.45 -27.13 -14.10
CA GLN A 31 -17.18 -26.42 -14.09
C GLN A 31 -17.38 -25.31 -15.10
N SER A 32 -17.94 -24.19 -14.63
CA SER A 32 -17.73 -22.92 -15.30
C SER A 32 -16.23 -22.73 -15.29
N SER A 33 -15.60 -23.06 -16.42
CA SER A 33 -14.29 -22.53 -16.76
C SER A 33 -14.49 -21.02 -16.85
N GLU A 34 -14.41 -20.36 -15.70
CA GLU A 34 -14.29 -18.92 -15.63
C GLU A 34 -12.96 -18.65 -16.32
N SER A 35 -13.06 -18.25 -17.59
CA SER A 35 -11.96 -17.68 -18.32
C SER A 35 -11.38 -16.61 -17.41
N ALA A 36 -10.18 -16.84 -16.91
CA ALA A 36 -9.38 -15.82 -16.27
C ALA A 36 -9.12 -14.76 -17.34
N GLU A 37 -10.11 -13.88 -17.56
CA GLU A 37 -9.87 -12.63 -18.25
C GLU A 37 -8.76 -11.98 -17.46
N ASN A 38 -7.68 -11.72 -18.16
CA ASN A 38 -6.49 -11.07 -17.66
C ASN A 38 -6.91 -9.73 -17.05
N TYR A 39 -7.20 -9.72 -15.75
CA TYR A 39 -7.54 -8.56 -14.95
C TYR A 39 -6.25 -7.77 -14.69
N ALA A 40 -5.57 -7.38 -15.77
CA ALA A 40 -4.47 -6.45 -15.69
C ALA A 40 -5.07 -5.13 -15.19
N PRO A 41 -4.65 -4.66 -14.00
CA PRO A 41 -5.21 -3.45 -13.43
C PRO A 41 -4.96 -2.27 -14.38
N LYS A 42 -5.99 -1.45 -14.62
CA LYS A 42 -5.99 -0.42 -15.66
C LYS A 42 -4.94 0.66 -15.37
N ALA A 43 -4.41 1.26 -16.44
CA ALA A 43 -3.55 2.43 -16.36
C ALA A 43 -4.38 3.67 -15.98
N TYR A 44 -3.77 4.57 -15.21
CA TYR A 44 -4.32 5.89 -14.90
C TYR A 44 -3.20 6.92 -14.81
N LYS A 45 -3.55 8.20 -14.97
CA LYS A 45 -2.68 9.36 -14.76
C LYS A 45 -3.52 10.49 -14.19
N PHE A 46 -3.03 11.16 -13.16
CA PHE A 46 -3.64 12.38 -12.64
C PHE A 46 -2.56 13.32 -12.10
N ASP A 47 -2.92 14.60 -12.03
CA ASP A 47 -2.11 15.64 -11.41
C ASP A 47 -3.00 16.75 -10.86
N TYR A 48 -2.52 17.44 -9.84
CA TYR A 48 -3.10 18.67 -9.34
C TYR A 48 -2.04 19.57 -8.72
N ALA A 49 -2.36 20.86 -8.61
CA ALA A 49 -1.57 21.83 -7.89
C ALA A 49 -2.48 22.81 -7.14
N VAL A 50 -2.02 23.26 -5.99
CA VAL A 50 -2.60 24.35 -5.22
C VAL A 50 -1.55 25.43 -5.09
N HIS A 51 -1.98 26.66 -5.39
CA HIS A 51 -1.16 27.86 -5.28
C HIS A 51 -2.03 28.98 -4.73
N ASP A 52 -2.16 29.01 -3.40
CA ASP A 52 -2.99 29.99 -2.71
C ASP A 52 -2.10 30.98 -1.93
N PRO A 53 -1.98 32.24 -2.40
CA PRO A 53 -1.19 33.25 -1.71
C PRO A 53 -1.83 33.77 -0.41
N GLU A 54 -3.14 33.57 -0.19
CA GLU A 54 -3.82 34.04 1.02
C GLU A 54 -3.60 33.07 2.18
N THR A 55 -3.81 31.77 1.96
CA THR A 55 -3.53 30.73 2.96
C THR A 55 -2.07 30.27 2.98
N TYR A 56 -1.27 30.68 1.98
CA TYR A 56 0.11 30.26 1.73
C TYR A 56 0.25 28.75 1.45
N ASP A 57 -0.81 28.13 0.95
CA ASP A 57 -0.83 26.73 0.56
C ASP A 57 -0.23 26.55 -0.83
N VAL A 58 0.98 26.01 -0.89
CA VAL A 58 1.69 25.70 -2.12
C VAL A 58 2.07 24.24 -2.12
N LYS A 59 1.41 23.45 -2.98
CA LYS A 59 1.65 22.02 -3.12
C LYS A 59 1.26 21.52 -4.50
N SER A 60 1.87 20.44 -4.93
CA SER A 60 1.48 19.74 -6.16
C SER A 60 1.64 18.24 -6.00
N GLN A 61 0.91 17.48 -6.80
CA GLN A 61 1.06 16.04 -6.90
C GLN A 61 0.82 15.60 -8.34
N TRP A 62 1.55 14.58 -8.77
CA TRP A 62 1.17 13.77 -9.93
C TRP A 62 1.40 12.30 -9.62
N GLU A 63 0.59 11.45 -10.22
CA GLU A 63 0.77 10.01 -10.15
C GLU A 63 0.29 9.35 -11.44
N ALA A 64 1.04 8.34 -11.86
CA ALA A 64 0.72 7.50 -12.99
C ALA A 64 0.91 6.04 -12.63
N ARG A 65 0.02 5.20 -13.15
CA ARG A 65 0.14 3.74 -13.06
C ARG A 65 0.24 3.13 -14.45
N GLU A 66 1.27 2.33 -14.65
CA GLU A 66 1.51 1.58 -15.88
C GLU A 66 1.80 0.12 -15.52
N GLY A 67 0.95 -0.82 -15.97
CA GLY A 67 1.05 -2.22 -15.56
C GLY A 67 0.84 -2.35 -14.05
N ASP A 68 1.80 -2.92 -13.33
CA ASP A 68 1.78 -3.04 -11.86
C ASP A 68 2.68 -2.03 -11.14
N VAL A 69 3.17 -1.02 -11.86
CA VAL A 69 4.06 0.00 -11.32
C VAL A 69 3.33 1.34 -11.22
N VAL A 70 3.38 1.94 -10.04
CA VAL A 70 2.95 3.31 -9.78
C VAL A 70 4.18 4.19 -9.65
N LYS A 71 4.16 5.36 -10.28
CA LYS A 71 5.17 6.42 -10.11
C LYS A 71 4.46 7.73 -9.85
N GLY A 72 5.04 8.53 -8.98
CA GLY A 72 4.50 9.86 -8.73
C GLY A 72 5.50 10.74 -8.01
N ALA A 73 5.10 11.99 -7.86
CA ALA A 73 5.76 12.88 -6.93
C ALA A 73 4.74 13.80 -6.27
N TYR A 74 5.05 14.25 -5.06
CA TYR A 74 4.38 15.40 -4.47
C TYR A 74 5.40 16.43 -4.00
N SER A 75 4.99 17.70 -4.02
CA SER A 75 5.74 18.80 -3.42
C SER A 75 4.88 19.55 -2.42
N VAL A 76 5.50 20.03 -1.35
CA VAL A 76 4.85 20.86 -0.32
C VAL A 76 5.80 21.93 0.17
N LEU A 77 5.34 23.18 0.16
CA LEU A 77 6.00 24.27 0.86
C LEU A 77 5.75 24.12 2.35
N GLU A 78 6.83 24.01 3.11
CA GLU A 78 6.79 23.84 4.56
C GLU A 78 6.67 25.17 5.31
N PRO A 79 6.27 25.14 6.60
CA PRO A 79 6.13 26.36 7.40
C PRO A 79 7.42 27.16 7.57
N ASP A 80 8.59 26.53 7.46
CA ASP A 80 9.90 27.19 7.49
C ASP A 80 10.34 27.72 6.11
N GLY A 81 9.47 27.61 5.09
CA GLY A 81 9.73 28.05 3.73
C GLY A 81 10.59 27.07 2.90
N ALA A 82 10.96 25.91 3.45
CA ALA A 82 11.60 24.86 2.66
C ALA A 82 10.59 24.18 1.73
N MET A 83 11.02 23.79 0.53
CA MET A 83 10.24 22.92 -0.34
C MET A 83 10.64 21.47 -0.07
N ARG A 84 9.68 20.64 0.33
CA ARG A 84 9.85 19.19 0.34
C ARG A 84 9.35 18.64 -1.00
N LEU A 85 10.19 17.89 -1.70
CA LEU A 85 9.85 17.09 -2.86
C LEU A 85 9.99 15.61 -2.49
N VAL A 86 8.97 14.81 -2.77
CA VAL A 86 9.03 13.36 -2.62
C VAL A 86 8.69 12.71 -3.94
N GLU A 87 9.66 12.02 -4.51
CA GLU A 87 9.48 11.18 -5.70
C GLU A 87 9.35 9.74 -5.25
N TYR A 88 8.36 9.03 -5.77
CA TYR A 88 8.06 7.67 -5.32
C TYR A 88 7.77 6.72 -6.47
N THR A 89 8.06 5.44 -6.22
CA THR A 89 7.71 4.31 -7.08
C THR A 89 7.18 3.17 -6.22
N ALA A 90 6.13 2.50 -6.68
CA ALA A 90 5.61 1.28 -6.05
C ALA A 90 5.43 0.19 -7.10
N GLY A 91 5.88 -1.03 -6.79
CA GLY A 91 5.70 -2.18 -7.67
C GLY A 91 5.80 -3.51 -6.92
N PRO A 92 5.44 -4.63 -7.57
CA PRO A 92 5.37 -5.95 -6.91
C PRO A 92 6.73 -6.46 -6.41
N GLU A 93 7.81 -6.18 -7.15
CA GLU A 93 9.15 -6.67 -6.82
C GLU A 93 9.86 -5.81 -5.76
N THR A 94 9.76 -4.48 -5.88
CA THR A 94 10.52 -3.53 -5.05
C THR A 94 9.73 -2.99 -3.87
N GLY A 95 8.42 -3.24 -3.82
CA GLY A 95 7.52 -2.55 -2.89
C GLY A 95 7.51 -1.04 -3.16
N PHE A 96 7.18 -0.26 -2.11
CA PHE A 96 7.21 1.20 -2.13
C PHE A 96 8.62 1.73 -1.84
N ASN A 97 9.12 2.60 -2.71
CA ASN A 97 10.36 3.34 -2.54
C ASN A 97 10.10 4.83 -2.76
N ALA A 98 10.69 5.68 -1.92
CA ALA A 98 10.60 7.13 -2.06
C ALA A 98 11.94 7.79 -1.80
N VAL A 99 12.23 8.82 -2.61
CA VAL A 99 13.37 9.73 -2.44
C VAL A 99 12.82 11.06 -1.99
N VAL A 100 13.27 11.52 -0.82
CA VAL A 100 12.85 12.79 -0.22
C VAL A 100 13.98 13.80 -0.39
N SER A 101 13.68 14.91 -1.05
CA SER A 101 14.55 16.07 -1.19
C SER A 101 13.93 17.25 -0.45
N ARG A 102 14.77 18.02 0.24
CA ARG A 102 14.36 19.23 0.96
C ARG A 102 15.26 20.39 0.55
N SER A 103 14.68 21.50 0.14
CA SER A 103 15.45 22.72 -0.10
C SER A 103 15.84 23.40 1.22
N ASP A 104 16.82 24.30 1.17
CA ASP A 104 17.08 25.21 2.28
C ASP A 104 15.89 26.13 2.52
N SER A 105 15.65 26.49 3.78
CA SER A 105 14.64 27.47 4.17
C SER A 105 14.99 28.84 3.58
N GLY A 106 14.04 29.44 2.85
CA GLY A 106 14.19 30.80 2.29
C GLY A 106 14.67 30.89 0.84
N ASN A 107 15.02 29.78 0.17
CA ASN A 107 15.37 29.80 -1.26
C ASN A 107 14.15 29.68 -2.21
N THR A 108 12.94 29.55 -1.66
CA THR A 108 11.71 29.36 -2.45
C THR A 108 11.01 30.67 -2.83
N GLY A 109 11.47 31.82 -2.31
CA GLY A 109 10.80 33.12 -2.45
C GLY A 109 9.45 33.22 -1.71
N TYR A 110 8.95 32.09 -1.18
CA TYR A 110 7.74 31.99 -0.39
C TYR A 110 8.08 32.16 1.09
N ARG A 111 7.67 33.31 1.65
CA ARG A 111 7.87 33.65 3.06
C ARG A 111 6.51 33.82 3.72
N LYS A 112 6.15 32.87 4.60
CA LYS A 112 5.03 33.07 5.52
C LYS A 112 5.32 34.33 6.37
N PRO A 113 4.35 35.25 6.57
CA PRO A 113 4.53 36.35 7.50
C PRO A 113 4.78 35.81 8.91
N SER A 114 5.59 36.54 9.68
CA SER A 114 6.04 36.14 11.01
C SER A 114 4.86 35.90 11.95
N ASN A 115 5.06 35.09 13.00
CA ASN A 115 3.99 34.58 13.86
C ASN A 115 3.19 35.68 14.60
N ASP A 116 3.68 36.91 14.61
CA ASP A 116 3.02 38.15 15.05
C ASP A 116 1.90 38.64 14.12
N ALA A 117 1.78 38.09 12.90
CA ALA A 117 0.70 38.39 11.96
C ALA A 117 -0.51 37.44 12.06
N PHE A 118 -0.47 36.46 12.97
CA PHE A 118 -1.56 35.54 13.31
C PHE A 118 -1.97 35.73 14.78
N ASP A 119 -2.35 36.96 15.14
CA ASP A 119 -3.03 37.24 16.40
C ASP A 119 -4.52 37.41 16.07
N PHE A 120 -5.34 36.41 16.47
CA PHE A 120 -6.80 36.46 16.37
C PHE A 120 -7.40 37.06 17.64
#